data_AF-A0AAX3NAC1-F1
#
_entry.id   AF-A0AAX3NAC1-F1
#
_cell.length_a   1.000
_cell.length_b   1.000
_cell.length_c   1.000
_cell.angle_alpha   90.00
_cell.angle_beta   90.00
_cell.angle_gamma   90.00
#
_symmetry.space_group_name_H-M   'P 1'
#
loop_
_entity.id
_entity.type
_entity.pdbx_description
1 polymer ?
#
loop_
_entity_poly.entity_id
_entity_poly.type
_entity_poly.pdbx_seq_one_letter_code
_entity_poly.pdbx_strand_id
1 'polypeptide(L)'
;MKIKKIIPIIFMIISCIHNQNHDKQINNKISYKNLKTIEKWNKLILEASKKYKIDIKLIISLIKIESNGNPCAISKSNAIGLMQIKPSTAGKEVYRNRKIEGQPSKNKLKDPKTNIDIGANYIYLLQYKMLNKIKNKKILRYAIIVSYVGGISILLKIFSNKQKTSMKIINKISPNKFLWYIKTKHPYKQTYKYLIKVNDLYCNIYNKQN
;
A
#
# COMPACT_ATOMS: atom_id res chain seq x y z
N MET A 1 50.22 -17.06 23.78
CA MET A 1 49.00 -17.58 24.45
C MET A 1 47.78 -16.85 23.87
N LYS A 2 46.97 -17.52 23.04
CA LYS A 2 45.84 -16.88 22.31
C LYS A 2 44.58 -16.86 23.20
N ILE A 3 44.07 -15.67 23.53
CA ILE A 3 42.79 -15.51 24.23
C ILE A 3 41.66 -15.60 23.19
N LYS A 4 40.91 -16.69 23.21
CA LYS A 4 39.65 -16.84 22.45
C LYS A 4 38.59 -15.92 23.10
N LYS A 5 38.13 -14.90 22.38
CA LYS A 5 36.95 -14.11 22.78
C LYS A 5 35.70 -14.96 22.58
N ILE A 6 35.09 -15.38 23.68
CA ILE A 6 33.73 -15.94 23.71
C ILE A 6 32.78 -14.75 23.62
N ILE A 7 32.09 -14.61 22.49
CA ILE A 7 30.96 -13.68 22.33
C ILE A 7 29.77 -14.35 23.02
N PRO A 8 29.11 -13.72 24.01
CA PRO A 8 28.00 -14.36 24.70
C PRO A 8 26.80 -14.46 23.74
N ILE A 9 26.30 -15.68 23.59
CA ILE A 9 25.09 -16.14 22.88
C ILE A 9 23.78 -15.51 23.45
N ILE A 10 23.90 -14.46 24.26
CA ILE A 10 22.78 -13.74 24.91
C ILE A 10 22.14 -12.73 23.94
N PHE A 11 22.87 -12.24 22.93
CA PHE A 11 22.33 -11.25 21.99
C PHE A 11 21.31 -11.81 20.97
N MET A 12 21.30 -13.14 20.75
CA MET A 12 20.42 -13.77 19.75
C MET A 12 19.04 -14.15 20.31
N ILE A 13 18.87 -14.18 21.64
CA ILE A 13 17.58 -14.51 22.28
C ILE A 13 16.73 -13.24 22.48
N ILE A 14 17.36 -12.07 22.68
CA ILE A 14 16.63 -10.79 22.87
C ILE A 14 15.86 -10.38 21.61
N SER A 15 16.37 -10.70 20.41
CA SER A 15 15.65 -10.43 19.15
C SER A 15 14.39 -11.28 18.98
N CYS A 16 14.30 -12.45 19.65
CA CYS A 16 13.14 -13.33 19.57
C CYS A 16 12.06 -12.94 20.60
N ILE A 17 12.44 -12.39 21.76
CA ILE A 17 11.51 -12.02 22.83
C ILE A 17 10.92 -10.61 22.61
N HIS A 18 11.62 -9.71 21.90
CA HIS A 18 11.11 -8.35 21.65
C HIS A 18 10.03 -8.26 20.55
N ASN A 19 9.75 -9.35 19.84
CA ASN A 19 8.82 -9.36 18.70
C ASN A 19 7.37 -9.74 19.05
N GLN A 20 7.10 -10.24 20.26
CA GLN A 20 5.74 -10.62 20.67
C GLN A 20 4.95 -9.47 21.32
N ASN A 21 5.62 -8.47 21.91
CA ASN A 21 4.95 -7.35 22.58
C ASN A 21 4.43 -6.28 21.59
N HIS A 22 5.09 -6.07 20.45
CA HIS A 22 4.58 -5.18 19.40
C HIS A 22 3.29 -5.71 18.75
N ASP A 23 3.12 -7.02 18.64
CA ASP A 23 1.93 -7.65 18.04
C ASP A 23 0.71 -7.61 18.95
N LYS A 24 0.91 -7.76 20.26
CA LYS A 24 -0.17 -7.59 21.27
C LYS A 24 -0.66 -6.14 21.36
N GLN A 25 0.22 -5.16 21.19
CA GLN A 25 -0.15 -3.75 21.29
C GLN A 25 -0.90 -3.23 20.05
N ILE A 26 -0.61 -3.77 18.85
CA ILE A 26 -1.34 -3.46 17.61
C ILE A 26 -2.76 -4.03 17.64
N ASN A 27 -2.96 -5.20 18.25
CA ASN A 27 -4.28 -5.85 18.33
C ASN A 27 -5.27 -5.11 19.26
N ASN A 28 -4.80 -4.35 20.25
CA ASN A 28 -5.66 -3.72 21.27
C ASN A 28 -5.98 -2.24 21.06
N LYS A 29 -5.77 -1.65 19.87
CA LYS A 29 -6.13 -0.23 19.63
C LYS A 29 -6.64 0.09 18.23
N ILE A 30 -7.39 -0.83 17.61
CA ILE A 30 -8.20 -0.56 16.43
C ILE A 30 -9.61 -0.21 16.93
N SER A 31 -9.81 1.02 17.39
CA SER A 31 -11.11 1.50 17.87
C SER A 31 -11.92 2.09 16.72
N TYR A 32 -12.93 1.40 16.18
CA TYR A 32 -13.69 1.95 15.05
C TYR A 32 -15.16 1.53 14.89
N LYS A 33 -16.04 2.51 15.06
CA LYS A 33 -17.37 2.47 14.43
C LYS A 33 -17.30 2.43 12.89
N ASN A 34 -16.23 2.97 12.30
CA ASN A 34 -16.04 3.08 10.83
C ASN A 34 -15.25 1.94 10.15
N LEU A 35 -14.62 1.03 10.88
CA LEU A 35 -13.78 -0.06 10.30
C LEU A 35 -14.25 -1.46 10.71
N LYS A 36 -15.41 -1.59 11.37
CA LYS A 36 -16.00 -2.88 11.73
C LYS A 36 -16.03 -3.89 10.58
N THR A 37 -16.26 -3.42 9.35
CA THR A 37 -16.31 -4.29 8.16
C THR A 37 -14.96 -4.90 7.75
N ILE A 38 -13.85 -4.35 8.22
CA ILE A 38 -12.50 -4.82 7.90
C ILE A 38 -11.80 -5.54 9.05
N GLU A 39 -12.33 -5.50 10.28
CA GLU A 39 -11.70 -6.07 11.47
C GLU A 39 -11.37 -7.56 11.31
N LYS A 40 -12.26 -8.32 10.67
CA LYS A 40 -12.04 -9.74 10.33
C LYS A 40 -10.80 -10.00 9.47
N TRP A 41 -10.25 -8.98 8.81
CA TRP A 41 -9.07 -9.07 7.96
C TRP A 41 -7.79 -8.58 8.65
N ASN A 42 -7.86 -8.09 9.91
CA ASN A 42 -6.74 -7.46 10.61
C ASN A 42 -5.47 -8.33 10.62
N LYS A 43 -5.61 -9.64 10.87
CA LYS A 43 -4.48 -10.57 10.86
C LYS A 43 -3.79 -10.61 9.49
N LEU A 44 -4.56 -10.79 8.41
CA LEU A 44 -4.04 -10.84 7.04
C LEU A 44 -3.40 -9.50 6.62
N ILE A 45 -4.03 -8.39 7.02
CA ILE A 45 -3.51 -7.03 6.78
C ILE A 45 -2.18 -6.83 7.50
N LEU A 46 -2.06 -7.25 8.76
CA LEU A 46 -0.84 -7.16 9.56
C LEU A 46 0.27 -8.02 8.97
N GLU A 47 -0.03 -9.26 8.58
CA GLU A 47 0.92 -10.16 7.91
C GLU A 47 1.45 -9.52 6.61
N ALA A 48 0.58 -8.98 5.77
CA ALA A 48 0.97 -8.33 4.52
C ALA A 48 1.77 -7.03 4.75
N SER A 49 1.36 -6.21 5.71
CA SER A 49 2.07 -5.00 6.14
C SER A 49 3.52 -5.32 6.50
N LYS A 50 3.72 -6.31 7.37
CA LYS A 50 5.06 -6.75 7.79
C LYS A 50 5.86 -7.33 6.63
N LYS A 51 5.27 -8.24 5.86
CA LYS A 51 5.92 -8.91 4.73
C LYS A 51 6.46 -7.92 3.70
N TYR A 52 5.70 -6.87 3.39
CA TYR A 52 6.03 -5.92 2.34
C TYR A 52 6.59 -4.58 2.86
N LYS A 53 6.73 -4.42 4.18
CA LYS A 53 7.16 -3.18 4.83
C LYS A 53 6.33 -1.98 4.36
N ILE A 54 5.02 -2.16 4.30
CA ILE A 54 4.02 -1.15 3.93
C ILE A 54 3.29 -0.72 5.19
N ASP A 55 3.05 0.58 5.34
CA ASP A 55 2.27 1.09 6.46
C ASP A 55 0.88 0.44 6.49
N ILE A 56 0.55 -0.20 7.61
CA ILE A 56 -0.72 -0.88 7.83
C ILE A 56 -1.92 0.05 7.59
N LYS A 57 -1.79 1.35 7.91
CA LYS A 57 -2.81 2.36 7.69
C LYS A 57 -3.18 2.50 6.21
N LEU A 58 -2.19 2.38 5.32
CA LEU A 58 -2.41 2.50 3.88
C LEU A 58 -3.19 1.30 3.34
N ILE A 59 -2.83 0.08 3.77
CA ILE A 59 -3.56 -1.14 3.39
C ILE A 59 -5.01 -1.07 3.88
N ILE A 60 -5.22 -0.70 5.14
CA ILE A 60 -6.55 -0.48 5.74
C ILE A 60 -7.37 0.52 4.92
N SER A 61 -6.78 1.66 4.61
CA SER A 61 -7.45 2.75 3.90
C SER A 61 -7.86 2.35 2.49
N LEU A 62 -6.97 1.63 1.78
CA LEU A 62 -7.28 1.11 0.45
C LEU A 62 -8.39 0.07 0.51
N ILE A 63 -8.32 -0.95 1.38
CA ILE A 63 -9.39 -1.96 1.51
C ILE A 63 -10.75 -1.31 1.81
N LYS A 64 -10.76 -0.34 2.72
CA LYS A 64 -11.99 0.36 3.11
C LYS A 64 -12.59 1.14 1.93
N ILE A 65 -11.79 1.89 1.18
CA ILE A 65 -12.25 2.68 0.03
C ILE A 65 -12.61 1.80 -1.18
N GLU A 66 -11.89 0.71 -1.40
CA GLU A 66 -12.04 -0.15 -2.58
C GLU A 66 -13.25 -1.08 -2.51
N SER A 67 -13.48 -1.70 -1.35
CA SER A 67 -14.51 -2.75 -1.22
C SER A 67 -15.35 -2.63 0.04
N ASN A 68 -15.04 -1.70 0.93
CA ASN A 68 -15.60 -1.65 2.28
C ASN A 68 -15.45 -2.98 3.04
N GLY A 69 -14.43 -3.79 2.73
CA GLY A 69 -14.20 -5.10 3.35
C GLY A 69 -14.96 -6.26 2.71
N ASN A 70 -15.58 -6.08 1.54
CA ASN A 70 -16.27 -7.13 0.79
C ASN A 70 -15.29 -7.95 -0.08
N PRO A 71 -15.00 -9.22 0.26
CA PRO A 71 -14.07 -10.05 -0.53
C PRO A 71 -14.66 -10.53 -1.87
N CYS A 72 -15.97 -10.44 -2.04
CA CYS A 72 -16.67 -10.81 -3.27
C CYS A 72 -16.91 -9.62 -4.21
N ALA A 73 -16.41 -8.42 -3.86
CA ALA A 73 -16.60 -7.21 -4.67
C ALA A 73 -16.01 -7.38 -6.08
N ILE A 74 -16.79 -7.05 -7.11
CA ILE A 74 -16.36 -7.03 -8.51
C ILE A 74 -16.80 -5.71 -9.13
N SER A 75 -15.85 -4.90 -9.61
CA SER A 75 -16.18 -3.64 -10.29
C SER A 75 -16.64 -3.87 -11.73
N LYS A 76 -17.25 -2.83 -12.32
CA LYS A 76 -17.59 -2.79 -13.76
C LYS A 76 -16.37 -3.03 -14.68
N SER A 77 -15.16 -2.72 -14.21
CA SER A 77 -13.91 -2.90 -14.96
C SER A 77 -13.15 -4.19 -14.62
N ASN A 78 -13.81 -5.13 -13.94
CA ASN A 78 -13.26 -6.42 -13.48
C ASN A 78 -12.11 -6.29 -12.46
N ALA A 79 -12.17 -5.29 -11.58
CA ALA A 79 -11.35 -5.25 -10.36
C ALA A 79 -12.03 -6.12 -9.29
N ILE A 80 -11.27 -6.93 -8.54
CA ILE A 80 -11.81 -8.04 -7.74
C ILE A 80 -11.31 -7.97 -6.30
N GLY A 81 -12.22 -8.27 -5.37
CA GLY A 81 -11.97 -8.54 -3.96
C GLY A 81 -11.64 -7.31 -3.13
N LEU A 82 -11.02 -7.55 -1.97
CA LEU A 82 -10.83 -6.56 -0.91
C LEU A 82 -10.10 -5.29 -1.35
N MET A 83 -9.05 -5.46 -2.14
CA MET A 83 -8.18 -4.40 -2.63
C MET A 83 -8.43 -4.06 -4.11
N GLN A 84 -9.53 -4.58 -4.69
CA GLN A 84 -9.95 -4.33 -6.08
C GLN A 84 -8.80 -4.52 -7.08
N ILE A 85 -8.22 -5.72 -7.07
CA ILE A 85 -7.13 -6.07 -7.97
C ILE A 85 -7.68 -6.43 -9.34
N LYS A 86 -7.18 -5.79 -10.40
CA LYS A 86 -7.47 -6.19 -11.77
C LYS A 86 -6.42 -7.22 -12.23
N PRO A 87 -6.82 -8.43 -12.66
CA PRO A 87 -5.89 -9.47 -13.12
C PRO A 87 -4.89 -8.97 -14.17
N SER A 88 -5.37 -8.29 -15.20
CA SER A 88 -4.56 -7.90 -16.37
C SER A 88 -3.60 -6.75 -16.14
N THR A 89 -3.66 -6.09 -14.98
CA THR A 89 -2.77 -4.97 -14.64
C THR A 89 -1.98 -5.27 -13.38
N ALA A 90 -2.44 -4.86 -12.20
CA ALA A 90 -1.74 -5.05 -10.93
C ALA A 90 -1.46 -6.54 -10.65
N GLY A 91 -2.41 -7.44 -10.97
CA GLY A 91 -2.23 -8.88 -10.82
C GLY A 91 -1.08 -9.42 -11.68
N LYS A 92 -1.08 -9.10 -12.98
CA LYS A 92 -0.03 -9.47 -13.92
C LYS A 92 1.33 -8.88 -13.55
N GLU A 93 1.36 -7.63 -13.08
CA GLU A 93 2.60 -6.97 -12.64
C GLU A 93 3.22 -7.67 -11.43
N VAL A 94 2.39 -8.08 -10.45
CA VAL A 94 2.84 -8.88 -9.30
C VAL A 94 3.30 -10.27 -9.72
N TYR A 95 2.59 -10.93 -10.65
CA TYR A 95 2.97 -12.25 -11.18
C TYR A 95 4.33 -12.19 -11.88
N ARG A 96 4.52 -11.20 -12.77
CA ARG A 96 5.79 -10.92 -13.43
C ARG A 96 6.92 -10.71 -12.42
N ASN A 97 6.68 -9.91 -11.38
CA ASN A 97 7.67 -9.69 -10.33
C ASN A 97 8.03 -10.98 -9.55
N ARG A 98 7.10 -11.92 -9.45
CA ARG A 98 7.32 -13.24 -8.82
C ARG A 98 7.86 -14.30 -9.78
N LYS A 99 8.14 -13.94 -11.05
CA LYS A 99 8.51 -14.89 -12.11
C LYS A 99 7.46 -15.99 -12.31
N ILE A 100 6.19 -15.65 -12.15
CA ILE A 100 5.04 -16.52 -12.43
C ILE A 100 4.43 -16.07 -13.75
N GLU A 101 4.20 -17.00 -14.66
CA GLU A 101 3.57 -16.70 -15.95
C GLU A 101 2.08 -16.35 -15.79
N GLY A 102 1.56 -15.56 -16.73
CA GLY A 102 0.16 -15.18 -16.77
C GLY A 102 -0.26 -14.15 -15.71
N GLN A 103 -1.45 -14.35 -15.14
CA GLN A 103 -2.10 -13.43 -14.21
C GLN A 103 -3.00 -14.22 -13.23
N PRO A 104 -3.33 -13.67 -12.05
CA PRO A 104 -4.20 -14.37 -11.11
C PRO A 104 -5.61 -14.56 -11.68
N SER A 105 -6.20 -15.73 -11.45
CA SER A 105 -7.59 -15.99 -11.82
C SER A 105 -8.57 -15.18 -10.96
N LYS A 106 -9.79 -14.97 -11.48
CA LYS A 106 -10.86 -14.27 -10.73
C LYS A 106 -11.15 -14.93 -9.39
N ASN A 107 -11.23 -16.27 -9.35
CA ASN A 107 -11.47 -17.04 -8.13
C ASN A 107 -10.35 -16.86 -7.12
N LYS A 108 -9.10 -16.87 -7.57
CA LYS A 108 -7.93 -16.62 -6.71
C LYS A 108 -7.93 -15.21 -6.12
N LEU A 109 -8.50 -14.22 -6.80
CA LEU A 109 -8.65 -12.87 -6.27
C LEU A 109 -9.85 -12.68 -5.34
N LYS A 110 -10.79 -13.63 -5.27
CA LYS A 110 -11.86 -13.62 -4.24
C LYS A 110 -11.36 -14.13 -2.89
N ASP A 111 -10.28 -14.91 -2.87
CA ASP A 111 -9.61 -15.32 -1.63
C ASP A 111 -9.00 -14.09 -0.91
N PRO A 112 -9.44 -13.74 0.32
CA PRO A 112 -8.97 -12.57 1.05
C PRO A 112 -7.45 -12.51 1.23
N LYS A 113 -6.83 -13.65 1.58
CA LYS A 113 -5.39 -13.74 1.83
C LYS A 113 -4.59 -13.43 0.58
N THR A 114 -4.95 -14.06 -0.53
CA THR A 114 -4.31 -13.83 -1.83
C THR A 114 -4.55 -12.42 -2.34
N ASN A 115 -5.76 -11.89 -2.18
CA ASN A 115 -6.10 -10.54 -2.62
C ASN A 115 -5.28 -9.48 -1.88
N ILE A 116 -5.21 -9.56 -0.55
CA ILE A 116 -4.40 -8.65 0.28
C ILE A 116 -2.91 -8.81 -0.03
N ASP A 117 -2.42 -10.05 -0.18
CA ASP A 117 -1.01 -10.30 -0.51
C ASP A 117 -0.62 -9.69 -1.87
N ILE A 118 -1.47 -9.82 -2.89
CA ILE A 118 -1.21 -9.22 -4.21
C ILE A 118 -1.31 -7.69 -4.14
N GLY A 119 -2.33 -7.13 -3.48
CA GLY A 119 -2.46 -5.68 -3.34
C GLY A 119 -1.30 -5.04 -2.58
N ALA A 120 -0.88 -5.63 -1.47
CA ALA A 120 0.28 -5.18 -0.71
C ALA A 120 1.60 -5.35 -1.48
N ASN A 121 1.76 -6.44 -2.26
CA ASN A 121 2.90 -6.60 -3.16
C ASN A 121 2.93 -5.51 -4.23
N TYR A 122 1.78 -5.17 -4.82
CA TYR A 122 1.70 -4.11 -5.82
C TYR A 122 2.09 -2.75 -5.24
N ILE A 123 1.65 -2.43 -4.02
CA ILE A 123 2.10 -1.23 -3.29
C ILE A 123 3.62 -1.27 -3.07
N TYR A 124 4.19 -2.43 -2.72
CA TYR A 124 5.64 -2.60 -2.60
C TYR A 124 6.38 -2.32 -3.92
N LEU A 125 5.86 -2.77 -5.06
CA LEU A 125 6.45 -2.47 -6.38
C LEU A 125 6.42 -0.97 -6.66
N LEU A 126 5.28 -0.32 -6.40
CA LEU A 126 5.15 1.13 -6.53
C LEU A 126 6.16 1.84 -5.64
N GLN A 127 6.22 1.51 -4.35
CA GLN A 127 7.04 2.21 -3.36
C GLN A 127 8.54 2.00 -3.56
N TYR A 128 8.98 0.75 -3.69
CA TYR A 128 10.40 0.40 -3.60
C TYR A 128 11.07 0.16 -4.95
N LYS A 129 10.31 -0.07 -6.03
CA LYS A 129 10.87 -0.26 -7.37
C LYS A 129 10.61 0.92 -8.29
N MET A 130 9.38 1.42 -8.32
CA MET A 130 8.94 2.32 -9.39
C MET A 130 9.00 3.80 -9.01
N LEU A 131 8.69 4.13 -7.74
CA LEU A 131 8.65 5.49 -7.19
C LEU A 131 9.75 5.72 -6.13
N ASN A 132 10.72 4.82 -6.02
CA ASN A 132 11.76 4.84 -4.99
C ASN A 132 12.67 6.08 -4.99
N LYS A 133 12.64 6.88 -6.06
CA LYS A 133 13.37 8.14 -6.16
C LYS A 133 12.63 9.33 -5.55
N ILE A 134 11.36 9.19 -5.16
CA ILE A 134 10.61 10.25 -4.49
C ILE A 134 11.05 10.32 -3.03
N LYS A 135 11.64 11.46 -2.64
CA LYS A 135 12.26 11.64 -1.32
C LYS A 135 11.26 12.00 -0.23
N ASN A 136 10.28 12.87 -0.55
CA ASN A 136 9.29 13.31 0.42
C ASN A 136 8.28 12.19 0.68
N LYS A 137 8.23 11.67 1.92
CA LYS A 137 7.36 10.54 2.30
C LYS A 137 5.86 10.82 2.06
N LYS A 138 5.40 12.05 2.27
CA LYS A 138 4.00 12.45 2.04
C LYS A 138 3.68 12.45 0.54
N ILE A 139 4.58 12.99 -0.28
CA ILE A 139 4.45 12.93 -1.74
C ILE A 139 4.53 11.49 -2.25
N LEU A 140 5.43 10.66 -1.72
CA LEU A 140 5.51 9.24 -2.08
C LEU A 140 4.19 8.52 -1.80
N ARG A 141 3.58 8.74 -0.63
CA ARG A 141 2.25 8.20 -0.31
C ARG A 141 1.20 8.66 -1.33
N TYR A 142 1.17 9.95 -1.67
CA TYR A 142 0.24 10.47 -2.68
C TYR A 142 0.45 9.84 -4.06
N ALA A 143 1.70 9.73 -4.48
CA ALA A 143 2.08 9.11 -5.74
C ALA A 143 1.69 7.62 -5.79
N ILE A 144 1.85 6.88 -4.70
CA ILE A 144 1.40 5.50 -4.58
C ILE A 144 -0.12 5.42 -4.74
N ILE A 145 -0.88 6.22 -3.99
CA ILE A 145 -2.36 6.21 -4.04
C ILE A 145 -2.86 6.54 -5.45
N VAL A 146 -2.30 7.57 -6.10
CA VAL A 146 -2.65 7.95 -7.48
C VAL A 146 -2.26 6.85 -8.46
N SER A 147 -1.08 6.26 -8.34
CA SER A 147 -0.64 5.17 -9.22
C SER A 147 -1.43 3.89 -9.02
N TYR A 148 -1.96 3.66 -7.81
CA TYR A 148 -2.77 2.50 -7.48
C TYR A 148 -4.08 2.50 -8.27
N VAL A 149 -4.79 3.64 -8.29
CA VAL A 149 -6.07 3.80 -8.99
C VAL A 149 -5.93 4.19 -10.47
N GLY A 150 -4.94 5.03 -10.79
CA GLY A 150 -4.80 5.69 -12.09
C GLY A 150 -3.60 5.24 -12.92
N GLY A 151 -2.71 4.41 -12.36
CA GLY A 151 -1.51 3.92 -13.04
C GLY A 151 -0.33 4.90 -13.01
N ILE A 152 0.88 4.37 -12.85
CA ILE A 152 2.11 5.17 -12.73
C ILE A 152 2.43 5.98 -13.98
N SER A 153 2.15 5.43 -15.16
CA SER A 153 2.53 6.06 -16.43
C SER A 153 1.75 7.36 -16.63
N ILE A 154 0.48 7.38 -16.22
CA ILE A 154 -0.36 8.58 -16.25
C ILE A 154 0.14 9.58 -15.21
N LEU A 155 0.45 9.14 -13.99
CA LEU A 155 1.02 10.00 -12.96
C LEU A 155 2.29 10.71 -13.44
N LEU A 156 3.24 9.98 -14.03
CA LEU A 156 4.53 10.57 -14.43
C LEU A 156 4.39 11.53 -15.61
N LYS A 157 3.48 11.24 -16.55
CA LYS A 157 3.16 12.10 -17.71
C LYS A 157 2.59 13.46 -17.33
N ILE A 158 1.98 13.59 -16.14
CA ILE A 158 1.53 14.90 -15.61
C ILE A 158 2.70 15.88 -15.46
N PHE A 159 3.89 15.38 -15.13
CA PHE A 159 5.07 16.20 -14.87
C PHE A 159 6.00 16.30 -16.08
N SER A 160 6.19 15.21 -16.82
CA SER A 160 7.03 15.14 -18.02
C SER A 160 6.83 13.84 -18.79
N ASN A 161 7.12 13.83 -20.09
CA ASN A 161 7.18 12.60 -20.89
C ASN A 161 8.36 11.69 -20.52
N LYS A 162 9.40 12.22 -19.86
CA LYS A 162 10.59 11.45 -19.44
C LYS A 162 10.52 11.14 -17.94
N GLN A 163 10.46 9.86 -17.58
CA GLN A 163 10.37 9.41 -16.18
C GLN A 163 11.44 10.03 -15.27
N LYS A 164 12.71 10.08 -15.71
CA LYS A 164 13.80 10.69 -14.94
C LYS A 164 13.52 12.17 -14.64
N THR A 165 12.96 12.90 -15.60
CA THR A 165 12.59 14.32 -15.45
C THR A 165 11.38 14.48 -14.53
N SER A 166 10.35 13.63 -14.66
CA SER A 166 9.19 13.63 -13.75
C SER A 166 9.62 13.47 -12.29
N MET A 167 10.52 12.53 -11.98
CA MET A 167 11.04 12.36 -10.62
C MET A 167 11.81 13.58 -10.11
N LYS A 168 12.59 14.24 -10.97
CA LYS A 168 13.30 15.49 -10.61
C LYS A 168 12.31 16.60 -10.27
N ILE A 169 11.24 16.76 -11.05
CA ILE A 169 10.19 17.77 -10.81
C ILE A 169 9.46 17.46 -9.51
N ILE A 170 9.00 16.22 -9.32
CA ILE A 170 8.28 15.78 -8.12
C ILE A 170 9.08 16.06 -6.84
N ASN A 171 10.40 15.85 -6.87
CA ASN A 171 11.26 16.10 -5.71
C ASN A 171 11.53 17.58 -5.41
N LYS A 172 11.17 18.50 -6.31
CA LYS A 172 11.35 19.95 -6.15
C LYS A 172 10.08 20.68 -5.69
N ILE A 173 8.94 20.01 -5.64
CA ILE A 173 7.65 20.63 -5.32
C ILE A 173 7.15 20.27 -3.93
N SER A 174 6.31 21.12 -3.36
CA SER A 174 5.64 20.86 -2.09
C SER A 174 4.49 19.84 -2.24
N PRO A 175 4.06 19.18 -1.15
CA PRO A 175 2.89 18.30 -1.18
C PRO A 175 1.61 19.00 -1.69
N ASN A 176 1.40 20.27 -1.34
CA ASN A 176 0.25 21.05 -1.83
C ASN A 176 0.33 21.30 -3.34
N LYS A 177 1.53 21.60 -3.85
CA LYS A 177 1.74 21.76 -5.30
C LYS A 177 1.55 20.43 -6.03
N PHE A 178 2.00 19.31 -5.45
CA PHE A 178 1.72 17.97 -6.00
C PHE A 178 0.21 17.72 -6.09
N LEU A 179 -0.56 17.98 -5.03
CA LEU A 179 -2.01 17.86 -5.03
C LEU A 179 -2.66 18.74 -6.12
N TRP A 180 -2.18 19.96 -6.27
CA TRP A 180 -2.63 20.87 -7.34
C TRP A 180 -2.39 20.29 -8.74
N TYR A 181 -1.22 19.70 -9.01
CA TYR A 181 -0.95 19.01 -10.27
C TYR A 181 -1.94 17.85 -10.51
N ILE A 182 -2.17 17.01 -9.51
CA ILE A 182 -3.14 15.90 -9.66
C ILE A 182 -4.55 16.43 -9.90
N LYS A 183 -4.97 17.48 -9.20
CA LYS A 183 -6.31 18.08 -9.36
C LYS A 183 -6.52 18.68 -10.75
N THR A 184 -5.50 19.33 -11.31
CA THR A 184 -5.64 20.18 -12.51
C THR A 184 -5.16 19.51 -13.80
N LYS A 185 -4.25 18.53 -13.72
CA LYS A 185 -3.59 17.93 -14.89
C LYS A 185 -3.87 16.44 -15.06
N HIS A 186 -4.34 15.74 -14.05
CA HIS A 186 -4.71 14.34 -14.21
C HIS A 186 -5.92 14.23 -15.16
N PRO A 187 -5.88 13.38 -16.21
CA PRO A 187 -6.95 13.32 -17.21
C PRO A 187 -8.30 12.91 -16.62
N TYR A 188 -8.26 12.15 -15.52
CA TYR A 188 -9.44 11.71 -14.82
C TYR A 188 -9.60 12.43 -13.47
N LYS A 189 -10.70 13.20 -13.32
CA LYS A 189 -10.99 14.04 -12.13
C LYS A 189 -11.26 13.24 -10.85
N GLN A 190 -11.81 12.04 -10.98
CA GLN A 190 -12.08 11.10 -9.87
C GLN A 190 -10.81 10.66 -9.12
N THR A 191 -9.63 10.74 -9.73
CA THR A 191 -8.36 10.27 -9.17
C THR A 191 -7.90 11.20 -8.05
N TYR A 192 -8.10 12.50 -8.23
CA TYR A 192 -7.92 13.47 -7.15
C TYR A 192 -8.89 13.20 -5.99
N LYS A 193 -10.17 12.97 -6.28
CA LYS A 193 -11.17 12.64 -5.24
C LYS A 193 -10.80 11.37 -4.48
N TYR A 194 -10.35 10.33 -5.19
CA TYR A 194 -9.86 9.08 -4.61
C TYR A 194 -8.64 9.32 -3.71
N LEU A 195 -7.66 10.09 -4.19
CA LEU A 195 -6.47 10.45 -3.41
C LEU A 195 -6.83 11.12 -2.08
N ILE A 196 -7.74 12.09 -2.10
CA ILE A 196 -8.19 12.79 -0.89
C ILE A 196 -8.89 11.82 0.05
N LYS A 197 -9.87 11.03 -0.43
CA LYS A 197 -10.60 10.04 0.40
C LYS A 197 -9.66 9.05 1.10
N VAL A 198 -8.71 8.47 0.37
CA VAL A 198 -7.75 7.52 0.95
C VAL A 198 -6.81 8.21 1.93
N ASN A 199 -6.31 9.40 1.61
CA ASN A 199 -5.41 10.13 2.52
C ASN A 199 -6.11 10.59 3.80
N ASP A 200 -7.35 11.06 3.70
CA ASP A 200 -8.12 11.53 4.86
C ASP A 200 -8.39 10.37 5.81
N LEU A 201 -8.78 9.20 5.28
CA LEU A 201 -8.91 7.99 6.08
C LEU A 201 -7.57 7.60 6.70
N TYR A 202 -6.49 7.56 5.90
CA TYR A 202 -5.15 7.22 6.39
C TYR A 202 -4.71 8.10 7.57
N CYS A 203 -4.94 9.41 7.50
CA CYS A 203 -4.57 10.35 8.56
C CYS A 203 -5.41 10.16 9.82
N ASN A 204 -6.70 9.82 9.67
CA ASN A 204 -7.67 9.79 10.77
C ASN A 204 -7.90 8.41 11.37
N ILE A 205 -7.22 7.38 10.86
CA ILE A 205 -7.32 6.00 11.36
C ILE A 205 -7.26 5.94 12.91
N TYR A 206 -6.26 6.53 13.56
CA TYR A 206 -6.15 6.44 15.03
C TYR A 206 -6.68 7.68 15.78
N ASN A 207 -7.37 8.60 15.09
CA ASN A 207 -7.90 9.79 15.74
C ASN A 207 -9.31 9.47 16.28
N LYS A 208 -9.41 9.38 17.62
CA LYS A 208 -10.65 9.34 18.38
C LYS A 208 -11.58 10.47 17.92
N GLN A 209 -12.84 10.15 17.62
CA GLN A 209 -13.89 11.14 17.87
C GLN A 209 -14.12 11.09 19.39
N ASN A 210 -13.73 12.17 20.06
CA ASN A 210 -14.24 12.49 21.40
C ASN A 210 -15.75 12.66 21.32
#